data_AF-A0A384I1P1-F1
#
_entry.id   AF-A0A384I1P1-F1
#
_cell.length_a   1.000
_cell.length_b   1.000
_cell.length_c   1.000
_cell.angle_alpha   90.00
_cell.angle_beta   90.00
_cell.angle_gamma   90.00
#
_symmetry.space_group_name_H-M   'P 1'
#
loop_
_entity.id
_entity.type
_entity.pdbx_description
1 polymer ?
#
loop_
_entity_poly.entity_id
_entity_poly.type
_entity_poly.pdbx_seq_one_letter_code
_entity_poly.pdbx_strand_id
1 'polypeptide(L)'
;MVAAQRDLWRPTELLEAFKTVGFTPSLSKVAAMWSGTPVTVRLDDLDKICTVLNCTVGDLLQAEPLEAAAGESEALPKAVGAEGSDGGPVRPTPRRQGSRRTLPPN
;
A
#
# COMPACT_ATOMS: atom_id res chain seq x y z
N MET A 1 22.33 0.18 -1.63
CA MET A 1 22.69 1.24 -2.60
C MET A 1 23.36 0.59 -3.81
N VAL A 2 22.71 0.63 -4.97
CA VAL A 2 23.13 -0.07 -6.21
C VAL A 2 24.42 0.50 -6.80
N ALA A 3 24.66 1.81 -6.62
CA ALA A 3 25.87 2.49 -7.12
C ALA A 3 27.16 2.06 -6.42
N ALA A 4 27.15 1.93 -5.09
CA ALA A 4 28.33 1.51 -4.32
C ALA A 4 28.75 0.06 -4.64
N GLN A 5 27.79 -0.80 -4.99
CA GLN A 5 28.07 -2.17 -5.47
C GLN A 5 28.80 -2.20 -6.82
N ARG A 6 28.94 -1.05 -7.49
CA ARG A 6 29.55 -0.89 -8.81
C ARG A 6 30.69 0.10 -8.80
N ASP A 7 31.33 0.24 -7.63
CA ASP A 7 32.49 1.09 -7.40
C ASP A 7 32.28 2.58 -7.74
N LEU A 8 31.03 3.03 -7.79
CA LEU A 8 30.68 4.44 -7.88
C LEU A 8 30.48 4.97 -6.46
N TRP A 9 31.33 5.90 -6.05
CA TRP A 9 31.36 6.47 -4.70
C TRP A 9 31.04 7.96 -4.67
N ARG A 10 31.08 8.65 -5.81
CA ARG A 10 30.80 10.09 -5.92
C ARG A 10 29.73 10.40 -6.98
N PRO A 11 28.89 11.44 -6.77
CA PRO A 11 27.93 11.90 -7.77
C PRO A 11 28.57 12.28 -9.11
N THR A 12 29.82 12.76 -9.09
CA THR A 12 30.58 13.12 -10.30
C THR A 12 30.94 11.90 -11.14
N GLU A 13 31.32 10.80 -10.50
CA GLU A 13 31.62 9.51 -11.17
C GLU A 13 30.35 8.95 -11.82
N LEU A 14 29.22 9.03 -11.11
CA LEU A 14 27.92 8.62 -11.64
C LEU A 14 27.51 9.49 -12.84
N LEU A 15 27.74 10.81 -12.78
CA LEU A 15 27.46 11.72 -13.90
C LEU A 15 28.32 11.38 -15.13
N GLU A 16 29.60 11.05 -14.94
CA GLU A 16 30.47 10.62 -16.03
C GLU A 16 29.97 9.31 -16.65
N ALA A 17 29.56 8.36 -15.82
CA ALA A 17 29.01 7.10 -16.29
C ALA A 17 27.69 7.29 -17.08
N PHE A 18 26.80 8.18 -16.64
CA PHE A 18 25.58 8.53 -17.38
C PHE A 18 25.83 9.11 -18.78
N LYS A 19 26.90 9.89 -18.96
CA LYS A 19 27.25 10.43 -20.29
C LYS A 19 27.56 9.33 -21.31
N THR A 20 28.05 8.16 -20.87
CA THR A 20 28.37 7.04 -21.75
C THR A 20 27.14 6.43 -22.45
N VAL A 21 25.96 6.59 -21.86
CA VAL A 21 24.68 6.11 -22.41
C VAL A 21 23.81 7.25 -22.97
N GLY A 22 24.39 8.44 -23.16
CA GLY A 22 23.66 9.61 -23.65
C GLY A 22 22.62 10.17 -22.65
N PHE A 23 22.80 9.91 -21.35
CA PHE A 23 22.03 10.56 -20.29
C PHE A 23 22.86 11.68 -19.67
N THR A 24 22.45 12.94 -19.90
CA THR A 24 23.22 14.12 -19.48
C THR A 24 22.43 15.04 -18.54
N PRO A 25 22.03 14.56 -17.34
CA PRO A 25 21.43 15.43 -16.33
C PRO A 25 22.44 16.46 -15.80
N SER A 26 21.95 17.52 -15.14
CA SER A 26 22.83 18.44 -14.42
C SER A 26 23.46 17.75 -13.20
N LEU A 27 24.66 18.19 -12.80
CA LEU A 27 25.31 17.68 -11.59
C LEU A 27 24.44 17.85 -10.35
N SER A 28 23.72 18.98 -10.24
CA SER A 28 22.78 19.23 -9.14
C SER A 28 21.65 18.20 -9.10
N LYS A 29 21.14 17.75 -10.26
CA LYS A 29 20.12 16.69 -10.34
C LYS A 29 20.69 15.35 -9.86
N VAL A 30 21.89 15.00 -10.31
CA VAL A 30 22.58 13.76 -9.87
C VAL A 30 22.87 13.80 -8.37
N ALA A 31 23.35 14.93 -7.85
CA ALA A 31 23.61 15.10 -6.42
C ALA A 31 22.33 14.97 -5.58
N ALA A 32 21.22 15.59 -6.02
CA ALA A 32 19.93 15.45 -5.34
C ALA A 32 19.43 14.00 -5.32
N MET A 33 19.56 13.28 -6.44
CA MET A 33 19.22 11.84 -6.52
C MET A 33 20.16 10.96 -5.69
N TRP A 34 21.41 11.38 -5.50
CA TRP A 34 22.40 10.66 -4.71
C TRP A 34 22.14 10.79 -3.21
N SER A 35 21.73 11.97 -2.75
CA SER A 35 21.50 12.27 -1.34
C SER A 35 20.09 11.96 -0.83
N GLY A 36 19.12 11.68 -1.70
CA GLY A 36 17.72 11.50 -1.32
C GLY A 36 16.87 10.76 -2.34
N THR A 37 15.57 10.67 -2.08
CA THR A 37 14.59 10.02 -2.97
C THR A 37 14.06 11.02 -4.00
N PRO A 38 14.25 10.78 -5.31
CA PRO A 38 13.68 11.64 -6.34
C PRO A 38 12.14 11.57 -6.30
N VAL A 39 11.47 12.73 -6.33
CA VAL A 39 10.00 12.81 -6.33
C VAL A 39 9.42 12.30 -7.65
N THR A 40 10.10 12.56 -8.76
CA THR A 40 9.71 12.10 -10.09
C THR A 40 10.92 11.65 -10.88
N VAL A 41 10.72 10.60 -11.69
CA VAL A 41 11.72 10.08 -12.60
C VAL A 41 11.00 9.57 -13.85
N ARG A 42 11.59 9.82 -15.02
CA ARG A 42 11.03 9.33 -16.28
C ARG A 42 11.42 7.86 -16.49
N LEU A 43 10.55 7.07 -17.10
CA LEU A 43 10.83 5.67 -17.42
C LEU A 43 12.05 5.53 -18.36
N ASP A 44 12.14 6.39 -19.39
CA ASP A 44 13.32 6.43 -20.28
C ASP A 44 14.63 6.73 -19.53
N ASP A 45 14.57 7.53 -18.45
CA ASP A 45 15.72 7.85 -17.63
C ASP A 45 16.08 6.65 -16.73
N LEU A 46 15.09 5.92 -16.20
CA LEU A 46 15.32 4.69 -15.41
C LEU A 46 16.07 3.64 -16.22
N ASP A 47 15.69 3.42 -17.48
CA ASP A 47 16.36 2.44 -18.33
C ASP A 47 17.85 2.79 -18.52
N LYS A 48 18.15 4.07 -18.74
CA LYS A 48 19.54 4.55 -18.87
C LYS A 48 20.32 4.45 -17.56
N ILE A 49 19.67 4.79 -16.44
CA ILE A 49 20.27 4.65 -15.11
C ILE A 49 20.59 3.18 -14.83
N CYS A 50 19.65 2.27 -15.09
CA CYS A 50 19.80 0.84 -14.91
C CYS A 50 20.87 0.25 -15.84
N THR A 51 20.98 0.76 -17.07
CA THR A 51 22.03 0.37 -18.02
C THR A 51 23.42 0.70 -17.47
N VAL A 52 23.61 1.91 -16.95
CA VAL A 52 24.90 2.35 -16.37
C VAL A 52 25.20 1.63 -15.07
N LEU A 53 24.19 1.54 -14.21
CA LEU A 53 24.26 0.84 -12.95
C LEU A 53 24.03 -0.65 -13.12
N ASN A 54 24.18 -1.25 -14.30
CA ASN A 54 23.99 -2.68 -14.60
C ASN A 54 22.97 -3.41 -13.68
N CYS A 55 21.79 -2.83 -13.47
CA CYS A 55 20.79 -3.28 -12.49
C CYS A 55 19.41 -3.37 -13.14
N THR A 56 18.45 -3.92 -12.41
CA THR A 56 17.04 -3.85 -12.79
C THR A 56 16.33 -2.69 -12.09
N VAL A 57 15.17 -2.30 -12.62
CA VAL A 57 14.34 -1.28 -11.96
C VAL A 57 13.93 -1.71 -10.55
N GLY A 58 13.71 -3.01 -10.30
CA GLY A 58 13.37 -3.53 -8.97
C GLY A 58 14.51 -3.45 -7.95
N ASP A 59 15.76 -3.42 -8.41
CA ASP A 59 16.92 -3.20 -7.53
C ASP A 59 17.03 -1.74 -7.10
N LEU A 60 16.48 -0.82 -7.91
CA LEU A 60 16.55 0.63 -7.70
C LEU A 60 15.30 1.19 -7.01
N LEU A 61 14.11 0.70 -7.37
CA LEU A 61 12.81 1.12 -6.87
C LEU A 61 12.15 -0.04 -6.12
N GLN A 62 12.45 -0.14 -4.84
CA GLN A 62 11.78 -1.09 -3.95
C GLN A 62 10.50 -0.47 -3.42
N ALA A 63 9.37 -1.16 -3.63
CA ALA A 63 8.10 -0.74 -3.05
C ALA A 63 8.19 -0.79 -1.52
N GLU A 64 7.96 0.33 -0.88
CA GLU A 64 7.76 0.33 0.57
C GLU A 64 6.47 -0.46 0.87
N PRO A 65 6.47 -1.31 1.91
CA PRO A 65 5.23 -1.90 2.39
C PRO A 65 4.27 -0.76 2.68
N LEU A 66 3.11 -0.77 2.03
CA LEU A 66 2.00 0.00 2.56
C LEU A 66 1.86 -0.48 3.99
N GLU A 67 1.93 0.43 4.97
CA GLU A 67 1.33 0.10 6.26
C GLU A 67 -0.07 -0.32 5.89
N ALA A 68 -0.32 -1.64 5.90
CA ALA A 68 -1.65 -2.14 5.86
C ALA A 68 -2.30 -1.31 6.93
N ALA A 69 -3.28 -0.48 6.54
CA ALA A 69 -4.26 -0.01 7.49
C ALA A 69 -4.51 -1.26 8.31
N ALA A 70 -4.06 -1.22 9.56
CA ALA A 70 -4.36 -2.26 10.51
C ALA A 70 -5.87 -2.15 10.57
N GLY A 71 -6.50 -2.81 9.60
CA GLY A 71 -7.91 -2.94 9.49
C GLY A 71 -8.16 -3.57 10.81
N GLU A 72 -8.74 -2.77 11.69
CA GLU A 72 -10.00 -3.14 12.28
C GLU A 72 -10.16 -4.63 12.06
N SER A 73 -9.63 -5.40 13.01
CA SER A 73 -10.48 -6.47 13.49
C SER A 73 -11.81 -5.77 13.68
N GLU A 74 -12.66 -5.85 12.66
CA GLU A 74 -14.06 -5.58 12.79
C GLU A 74 -14.42 -6.57 13.89
N ALA A 75 -14.32 -6.09 15.12
CA ALA A 75 -15.07 -6.60 16.22
C ALA A 75 -16.51 -6.36 15.75
N LEU A 76 -16.99 -7.29 14.93
CA LEU A 76 -18.40 -7.50 14.67
C LEU A 76 -19.06 -7.23 16.01
N PRO A 77 -20.00 -6.27 16.10
CA PRO A 77 -20.55 -5.86 17.37
C PRO A 77 -20.99 -7.13 18.11
N LYS A 78 -20.29 -7.46 19.20
CA LYS A 78 -20.59 -8.64 20.00
C LYS A 78 -22.00 -8.41 20.52
N ALA A 79 -22.96 -9.18 20.02
CA ALA A 79 -24.33 -9.11 20.48
C ALA A 79 -24.34 -9.31 22.00
N VAL A 80 -24.88 -8.34 22.72
CA VAL A 80 -25.07 -8.44 24.17
C VAL A 80 -26.02 -9.61 24.45
N GLY A 81 -25.48 -10.71 24.97
CA GLY A 81 -26.23 -11.93 25.29
C GLY A 81 -25.53 -13.26 25.04
N ALA A 82 -24.32 -13.26 24.47
CA ALA A 82 -23.59 -14.51 24.15
C ALA A 82 -22.72 -15.07 25.30
N GLU A 83 -23.02 -14.72 26.56
CA GLU A 83 -22.39 -15.35 27.72
C GLU A 83 -23.47 -15.77 28.72
N GLY A 84 -23.55 -17.07 28.98
CA GLY A 84 -24.38 -17.63 30.06
C GLY A 84 -25.66 -18.28 29.60
N SER A 85 -25.58 -19.58 29.35
CA SER A 85 -26.70 -20.51 29.41
C SER A 85 -27.30 -20.53 30.82
N ASP A 86 -28.25 -19.66 31.13
CA ASP A 86 -29.40 -19.97 31.98
C ASP A 86 -30.47 -18.86 31.87
N GLY A 87 -31.64 -19.16 31.31
CA GLY A 87 -32.78 -18.23 31.20
C GLY A 87 -32.87 -17.44 29.89
N GLY A 88 -33.19 -18.13 28.78
CA GLY A 88 -33.47 -17.47 27.50
C GLY A 88 -34.69 -16.52 27.56
N PRO A 89 -34.74 -15.48 26.70
CA PRO A 89 -35.83 -14.52 26.70
C PRO A 89 -37.14 -15.21 26.35
N VAL A 90 -38.13 -15.10 27.26
CA VAL A 90 -39.48 -15.62 27.06
C VAL A 90 -40.08 -14.94 25.85
N ARG A 91 -40.07 -15.63 24.71
CA ARG A 91 -40.75 -15.19 23.49
C ARG A 91 -42.26 -15.18 23.76
N PRO A 92 -42.95 -14.02 23.74
CA PRO A 92 -44.39 -14.02 23.91
C PRO A 92 -45.01 -14.75 22.72
N THR A 93 -45.64 -15.89 22.98
CA THR A 93 -46.42 -16.60 21.97
C THR A 93 -47.83 -16.02 21.96
N PRO A 94 -48.35 -15.59 20.80
CA PRO A 94 -49.71 -15.06 20.73
C PRO A 94 -50.70 -16.16 21.10
N ARG A 95 -51.51 -15.89 22.11
CA ARG A 95 -52.52 -16.81 22.64
C ARG A 95 -53.57 -17.05 21.53
N ARG A 96 -53.70 -18.29 21.07
CA ARG A 96 -54.79 -18.72 20.17
C ARG A 96 -56.12 -18.69 20.93
N GLN A 97 -56.71 -17.50 21.09
CA GLN A 97 -58.13 -17.36 21.40
C GLN A 97 -58.80 -16.73 20.18
N GLY A 98 -59.70 -17.52 19.59
CA GLY A 98 -60.45 -17.11 18.42
C GLY A 98 -61.36 -15.92 18.72
N SER A 99 -61.37 -14.98 17.78
CA SER A 99 -62.61 -14.37 17.30
C SER A 99 -62.31 -13.68 15.98
N ARG A 100 -63.23 -13.85 15.03
CA ARG A 100 -63.17 -13.36 13.65
C ARG A 100 -62.93 -11.85 13.66
N ARG A 101 -61.74 -11.39 13.29
CA ARG A 101 -61.54 -10.00 12.86
C ARG A 101 -61.30 -10.01 11.36
N THR A 102 -62.31 -9.53 10.65
CA THR A 102 -62.30 -9.24 9.21
C THR A 102 -61.18 -8.25 8.89
N LEU A 103 -60.47 -8.48 7.79
CA LEU A 103 -59.49 -7.56 7.23
C LEU A 103 -60.19 -6.27 6.76
N PRO A 104 -59.55 -5.09 6.90
CA PRO A 104 -60.11 -3.83 6.42
C PRO A 104 -60.11 -3.80 4.87
N PRO A 105 -61.07 -3.10 4.24
CA PRO A 105 -61.18 -3.07 2.79
C PRO A 105 -60.08 -2.20 2.18
N ASN A 106 -59.74 -2.50 0.92
CA ASN A 106 -58.73 -1.83 0.11
C ASN A 106 -59.16 -0.41 -0.27
#